data_AF-A0A381VLN1-F1
#
_entry.id   AF-A0A381VLN1-F1
#
_cell.length_a   1.000
_cell.length_b   1.000
_cell.length_c   1.000
_cell.angle_alpha   90.00
_cell.angle_beta   90.00
_cell.angle_gamma   90.00
#
_symmetry.space_group_name_H-M   'P 1'
#
loop_
_entity.id
_entity.type
_entity.pdbx_description
1 polymer ?
#
loop_
_entity_poly.entity_id
_entity_poly.type
_entity_poly.pdbx_seq_one_letter_code
_entity_poly.pdbx_strand_id
1 'polypeptide(L)'
;MKQILAILGMNLRTILARSGSSIVIIIGIAGSVAVMVSLLAMAEGLSKTIANTGKEDRVLIFRDGANSELSSGIYVPNVSIIENMPGIRQSDEGPMISSE
;
A
#
# COMPACT_ATOMS: atom_id res chain seq x y z
N MET A 1 22.73 40.42 -14.00
CA MET A 1 23.32 39.46 -13.03
C MET A 1 23.52 40.05 -11.64
N LYS A 2 24.35 41.08 -11.43
CA LYS A 2 24.66 41.63 -10.08
C LYS A 2 23.43 42.15 -9.31
N GLN A 3 22.43 42.72 -9.99
CA GLN A 3 21.18 43.19 -9.35
C GLN A 3 20.33 42.04 -8.80
N ILE A 4 20.23 40.92 -9.51
CA ILE A 4 19.46 39.74 -9.07
C ILE A 4 20.06 39.18 -7.78
N LEU A 5 21.40 39.07 -7.73
CA LEU A 5 22.12 38.58 -6.56
C LEU A 5 21.97 39.51 -5.35
N ALA A 6 21.97 40.84 -5.58
CA ALA A 6 21.77 41.83 -4.52
C ALA A 6 20.34 41.77 -3.93
N ILE A 7 19.33 41.60 -4.78
CA ILE A 7 17.93 41.45 -4.36
C ILE A 7 17.74 40.12 -3.61
N LEU A 8 18.34 39.02 -4.08
CA LEU A 8 18.34 37.74 -3.36
C LEU A 8 18.97 37.86 -1.97
N GLY A 9 20.16 38.47 -1.91
CA GLY A 9 20.89 38.67 -0.66
C GLY A 9 20.12 39.53 0.35
N MET A 10 19.43 40.58 -0.13
CA MET A 10 18.57 41.42 0.72
C MET A 10 17.38 40.62 1.27
N ASN A 11 16.68 39.86 0.44
CA ASN A 11 15.55 39.03 0.88
C ASN A 11 15.97 37.96 1.88
N LEU A 12 17.10 37.28 1.63
CA LEU A 12 17.63 36.27 2.54
C LEU A 12 18.01 36.88 3.89
N ARG A 13 18.64 38.06 3.88
CA ARG A 13 19.01 38.78 5.10
C ARG A 13 17.78 39.25 5.89
N THR A 14 16.70 39.64 5.21
CA THR A 14 15.41 39.98 5.85
C THR A 14 14.75 38.77 6.51
N ILE A 15 14.82 37.60 5.89
CA ILE A 15 14.33 36.34 6.47
C ILE A 15 15.14 35.96 7.71
N LEU A 16 16.47 36.14 7.68
CA LEU A 16 17.36 35.93 8.83
C LEU A 16 17.14 36.95 9.95
N ALA A 17 16.83 38.21 9.63
CA ALA A 17 16.55 39.26 10.60
C ALA A 17 15.28 38.98 11.44
N ARG A 18 14.35 38.16 10.91
CA ARG A 18 13.16 37.65 11.62
C ARG A 18 13.21 36.13 11.80
N SER A 19 14.35 35.62 12.26
CA SER A 19 14.65 34.18 12.42
C SER A 19 13.55 33.40 13.16
N GLY A 20 12.98 33.94 14.23
CA GLY A 20 11.93 33.26 15.01
C GLY A 20 10.68 32.92 14.21
N SER A 21 10.11 33.87 13.47
CA SER A 21 8.91 33.61 12.65
C SER A 21 9.22 32.75 11.43
N SER A 22 10.40 32.92 10.82
CA SER A 22 10.81 32.14 9.65
C SER A 22 10.98 30.65 9.98
N ILE A 23 11.56 30.32 11.13
CA ILE A 23 11.77 28.93 11.56
C ILE A 23 10.44 28.20 11.79
N VAL A 24 9.46 28.85 12.44
CA VAL A 24 8.14 28.26 12.70
C VAL A 24 7.44 27.88 11.39
N ILE A 25 7.52 28.75 10.38
CA ILE A 25 6.91 28.49 9.06
C ILE A 25 7.58 27.29 8.39
N ILE A 26 8.92 27.22 8.42
CA ILE A 26 9.67 26.11 7.84
C ILE A 26 9.30 24.79 8.50
N ILE A 27 9.25 24.75 9.84
CA ILE A 27 8.88 23.55 10.59
C ILE A 27 7.43 23.16 10.28
N GLY A 28 6.51 24.12 10.20
CA GLY A 28 5.10 23.85 9.87
C GLY A 28 4.93 23.21 8.49
N ILE A 29 5.61 23.76 7.47
CA ILE A 29 5.57 23.21 6.11
C ILE A 29 6.23 21.84 6.07
N ALA A 30 7.41 21.69 6.68
CA ALA A 30 8.13 20.42 6.72
C ALA A 30 7.31 19.32 7.41
N GLY A 31 6.64 19.64 8.51
CA GLY A 31 5.76 18.72 9.23
C GLY A 31 4.57 18.26 8.38
N SER A 32 3.89 19.19 7.71
CA SER A 32 2.77 18.85 6.83
C SER A 32 3.19 17.97 5.66
N VAL A 33 4.30 18.29 4.99
CA VAL A 33 4.85 17.50 3.90
C VAL A 33 5.26 16.11 4.39
N ALA A 34 5.92 16.00 5.54
CA ALA A 34 6.31 14.71 6.13
C ALA A 34 5.12 13.79 6.39
N VAL A 35 4.01 14.33 6.90
CA VAL A 35 2.78 13.56 7.11
C VAL A 35 2.21 13.08 5.78
N MET A 36 2.10 13.96 4.79
CA MET A 36 1.54 13.59 3.49
C MET A 36 2.38 12.53 2.78
N VAL A 37 3.70 12.65 2.81
CA VAL A 37 4.63 11.65 2.27
C VAL A 37 4.50 10.32 3.01
N SER A 38 4.36 10.34 4.34
CA SER A 38 4.21 9.11 5.14
C SER A 38 2.94 8.34 4.76
N LEU A 39 1.81 9.04 4.62
CA LEU A 39 0.55 8.40 4.22
C LEU A 39 0.60 7.85 2.80
N LEU A 40 1.22 8.57 1.86
CA LEU A 40 1.42 8.08 0.49
C LEU A 40 2.31 6.83 0.46
N ALA A 41 3.40 6.84 1.23
CA ALA A 41 4.29 5.67 1.34
C ALA A 41 3.58 4.46 1.98
N MET A 42 2.70 4.68 2.97
CA MET A 42 1.89 3.61 3.56
C MET A 42 0.90 3.02 2.55
N ALA A 43 0.19 3.88 1.80
CA ALA A 43 -0.74 3.44 0.78
C ALA A 43 -0.03 2.60 -0.30
N GLU A 44 1.09 3.09 -0.82
CA GLU A 44 1.90 2.37 -1.79
C GLU A 44 2.45 1.06 -1.23
N GLY A 45 2.95 1.07 0.02
CA GLY A 45 3.45 -0.12 0.70
C GLY A 45 2.38 -1.19 0.88
N LEU A 46 1.16 -0.79 1.23
CA LEU A 46 0.02 -1.70 1.37
C LEU A 46 -0.41 -2.26 0.01
N SER A 47 -0.57 -1.40 -1.00
CA SER A 47 -0.90 -1.83 -2.37
C SER A 47 0.14 -2.82 -2.91
N LYS A 48 1.43 -2.57 -2.70
CA LYS A 48 2.51 -3.48 -3.08
C LYS A 48 2.46 -4.79 -2.31
N THR A 49 2.07 -4.76 -1.04
CA THR A 49 1.92 -5.98 -0.23
C THR A 49 0.76 -6.82 -0.75
N ILE A 50 -0.42 -6.23 -0.96
CA ILE A 50 -1.59 -6.93 -1.51
C ILE A 50 -1.27 -7.51 -2.90
N ALA A 51 -0.67 -6.71 -3.78
CA ALA A 51 -0.27 -7.17 -5.11
C ALA A 51 0.69 -8.37 -5.07
N ASN A 52 1.64 -8.38 -4.12
CA ASN A 52 2.60 -9.48 -3.97
C ASN A 52 2.06 -10.69 -3.20
N THR A 53 0.97 -10.56 -2.44
CA THR A 53 0.35 -11.70 -1.75
C THR A 53 -0.39 -12.65 -2.69
N GLY A 54 -0.82 -12.16 -3.86
CA GLY A 54 -1.36 -13.00 -4.92
C GLY A 54 -0.22 -13.70 -5.65
N LYS A 55 0.01 -14.98 -5.38
CA LYS A 55 0.85 -15.78 -6.27
C LYS A 55 0.04 -16.16 -7.51
N GLU A 56 0.67 -16.05 -8.70
CA GLU A 56 0.04 -16.37 -9.99
C GLU A 56 -0.42 -17.84 -10.09
N ASP A 57 0.08 -18.72 -9.23
CA ASP A 57 -0.27 -20.14 -9.16
C ASP A 57 -1.40 -20.46 -8.17
N ARG A 58 -2.05 -19.44 -7.59
CA ARG A 58 -3.18 -19.61 -6.65
C ARG A 58 -4.46 -19.03 -7.23
N VAL A 59 -5.55 -19.77 -7.10
CA VAL A 59 -6.90 -19.38 -7.52
C VAL A 59 -7.83 -19.36 -6.32
N LEU A 60 -8.73 -18.37 -6.27
CA LEU A 60 -9.81 -18.29 -5.28
C LEU A 60 -11.09 -18.87 -5.89
N ILE A 61 -11.77 -19.76 -5.15
CA ILE A 61 -13.01 -20.41 -5.58
C ILE A 61 -14.13 -19.97 -4.65
N PHE A 62 -15.22 -19.45 -5.24
CA PHE A 62 -16.41 -19.03 -4.51
C PHE A 62 -17.61 -19.92 -4.82
N ARG A 63 -18.50 -20.07 -3.84
CA ARG A 63 -19.81 -20.66 -4.10
C ARG A 63 -20.61 -19.76 -5.04
N ASP A 64 -21.37 -20.36 -5.94
CA ASP A 64 -22.25 -19.61 -6.83
C ASP A 64 -23.20 -18.67 -6.06
N GLY A 65 -23.28 -17.41 -6.51
CA GLY A 65 -24.00 -16.32 -5.87
C GLY A 65 -23.27 -15.59 -4.73
N ALA A 66 -22.04 -15.95 -4.38
CA ALA A 66 -21.24 -15.20 -3.40
C ALA A 66 -20.50 -14.02 -4.06
N ASN A 67 -20.55 -12.83 -3.43
CA ASN A 67 -19.87 -11.62 -3.91
C ASN A 67 -18.53 -11.34 -3.21
N SER A 68 -18.20 -12.12 -2.18
CA SER A 68 -16.99 -11.98 -1.37
C SER A 68 -16.68 -13.30 -0.64
N GLU A 69 -15.41 -13.52 -0.29
CA GLU A 69 -14.93 -14.56 0.62
C GLU A 69 -15.83 -14.68 1.86
N LEU A 70 -16.19 -13.54 2.47
CA LEU A 70 -17.00 -13.49 3.69
C LEU A 70 -18.42 -14.04 3.52
N SER A 71 -18.94 -14.02 2.28
CA SER A 71 -20.26 -14.54 1.92
C SER A 71 -20.21 -15.97 1.34
N SER A 72 -19.00 -16.47 1.08
CA SER A 72 -18.76 -17.74 0.41
C SER A 72 -18.49 -18.86 1.42
N GLY A 73 -19.54 -19.41 2.00
CA GLY A 73 -19.46 -20.68 2.73
C GLY A 73 -19.47 -21.86 1.76
N ILE A 74 -18.37 -22.63 1.69
CA ILE A 74 -18.31 -23.93 0.99
C ILE A 74 -18.44 -25.05 2.03
N TYR A 75 -19.42 -25.94 1.82
CA TYR A 75 -19.60 -27.10 2.67
C TYR A 75 -18.45 -28.11 2.48
N VAL A 76 -17.91 -28.65 3.58
CA VAL A 76 -16.82 -29.65 3.62
C VAL A 76 -16.92 -30.76 2.54
N PRO A 77 -18.07 -31.42 2.29
CA PRO A 77 -18.14 -32.44 1.23
C PRO A 77 -17.88 -31.91 -0.19
N ASN A 78 -18.12 -30.62 -0.45
CA ASN A 78 -17.80 -30.00 -1.73
C ASN A 78 -16.30 -29.71 -1.89
N VAL A 79 -15.56 -29.58 -0.78
CA VAL A 79 -14.10 -29.40 -0.82
C VAL A 79 -13.44 -30.63 -1.44
N SER A 80 -13.87 -31.83 -1.08
CA SER A 80 -13.36 -33.08 -1.67
C SER A 80 -13.62 -33.20 -3.17
N ILE A 81 -14.69 -32.59 -3.70
CA ILE A 81 -14.94 -32.54 -5.14
C ILE A 81 -13.92 -31.61 -5.81
N ILE A 82 -13.66 -30.44 -5.21
CA ILE A 82 -12.70 -29.45 -5.70
C ILE A 82 -11.27 -30.01 -5.68
N GLU A 83 -10.90 -30.75 -4.63
CA GLU A 83 -9.60 -31.42 -4.51
C GLU A 83 -9.29 -32.37 -5.67
N ASN A 84 -10.32 -33.03 -6.20
CA ASN A 84 -10.19 -34.00 -7.29
C ASN A 84 -10.35 -33.37 -8.69
N MET A 85 -10.49 -32.04 -8.78
CA MET A 85 -10.61 -31.37 -10.07
C MET A 85 -9.29 -31.35 -10.85
N PRO A 86 -9.34 -31.52 -12.19
CA PRO A 86 -8.17 -31.42 -13.02
C PRO A 86 -7.62 -29.98 -13.00
N GLY A 87 -6.33 -29.83 -12.65
CA GLY A 87 -5.64 -28.54 -12.58
C GLY A 87 -5.16 -28.15 -11.17
N ILE A 88 -5.64 -28.82 -10.13
CA ILE A 88 -5.13 -28.64 -8.76
C ILE A 88 -3.78 -29.35 -8.63
N ARG A 89 -2.75 -28.60 -8.21
CA ARG A 89 -1.42 -29.15 -7.98
C ARG A 89 -1.44 -30.07 -6.75
N GLN A 90 -0.90 -31.27 -6.89
CA GLN A 90 -0.67 -32.19 -5.77
C GLN A 90 0.74 -31.95 -5.21
N SER A 91 0.85 -31.85 -3.89
CA SER A 91 2.10 -31.82 -3.12
C SER A 91 2.36 -33.20 -2.51
N ASP A 92 3.54 -33.42 -1.92
CA ASP A 92 3.88 -34.65 -1.19
C ASP A 92 2.93 -34.92 0.01
N GLU A 93 2.21 -33.89 0.49
CA GLU A 93 1.26 -33.94 1.59
C GLU A 93 -0.22 -34.01 1.13
N GLY A 94 -0.49 -34.02 -0.17
CA GLY A 94 -1.86 -34.04 -0.75
C GLY A 94 -2.18 -32.85 -1.67
N PRO A 95 -3.45 -32.66 -2.07
CA PRO A 95 -3.86 -31.57 -2.95
C PRO A 95 -3.60 -30.20 -2.29
N MET A 96 -3.02 -29.25 -3.03
CA MET A 96 -2.72 -27.89 -2.57
C MET A 96 -4.00 -27.04 -2.47
N ILE A 97 -4.85 -27.36 -1.50
CA ILE A 97 -6.06 -26.61 -1.17
C ILE A 97 -6.00 -26.12 0.28
N SER A 98 -6.60 -24.96 0.53
CA SER A 98 -6.85 -24.45 1.88
C SER A 98 -8.31 -24.07 1.93
N SER A 99 -9.11 -24.82 2.70
CA SER A 99 -10.52 -24.49 2.95
C SER A 99 -10.61 -23.70 4.25
N GLU A 100 -11.18 -22.50 4.18
CA GLU A 100 -11.48 -21.62 5.31
C GLU A 100 -12.98 -21.62 5.63
#